data_AF-A0A850UDL6-F1
#
_entry.id   AF-A0A850UDL6-F1
#
_cell.length_a   1.000
_cell.length_b   1.000
_cell.length_c   1.000
_cell.angle_alpha   90.00
_cell.angle_beta   90.00
_cell.angle_gamma   90.00
#
_symmetry.space_group_name_H-M   'P 1'
#
loop_
_entity.id
_entity.type
_entity.pdbx_description
1 polymer ?
#
loop_
_entity_poly.entity_id
_entity_poly.type
_entity_poly.pdbx_seq_one_letter_code
_entity_poly.pdbx_strand_id
1 'polypeptide(L)'
;GAARSCPSSASRRSGHFGVVKRCRERSTGAFYAAKFVKVRRCRSSRLGLERAQVEREVAILRQLDHPNIMRLHDLFASRAEVVLILEL
;
A
#
# COMPACT_ATOMS: atom_id res chain seq x y z
N GLY A 1 -5.94 2.89 -16.31
CA GLY A 1 -4.95 2.36 -15.36
C GLY A 1 -3.71 3.23 -15.41
N ALA A 2 -3.49 4.07 -14.40
CA ALA A 2 -2.33 4.95 -14.36
C ALA A 2 -1.09 4.16 -13.92
N ALA A 3 -0.08 4.09 -14.79
CA ALA A 3 1.20 3.52 -14.41
C ALA A 3 1.87 4.43 -13.36
N ARG A 4 2.22 3.90 -12.19
CA ARG A 4 2.93 4.63 -11.13
C ARG A 4 4.38 4.14 -11.05
N SER A 5 5.34 5.06 -10.91
CA SER A 5 6.77 4.72 -10.77
C SER A 5 7.36 5.22 -9.47
N CYS A 6 8.15 4.38 -8.82
CA CYS A 6 8.96 4.76 -7.66
C CYS A 6 10.30 5.33 -8.16
N PRO A 7 10.69 6.57 -7.83
CA PRO A 7 12.02 7.07 -8.17
C PRO A 7 13.10 6.32 -7.39
N SER A 8 14.26 6.09 -8.02
CA SER A 8 15.36 5.29 -7.47
C SER A 8 15.95 5.84 -6.16
N SER A 9 15.75 7.14 -5.90
CA SER A 9 16.16 7.85 -4.68
C SER A 9 15.07 7.94 -3.60
N ALA A 10 13.91 7.29 -3.79
CA ALA A 10 12.80 7.36 -2.83
C ALA A 10 13.20 6.74 -1.48
N SER A 11 13.08 7.52 -0.41
CA SER A 11 13.27 7.05 0.96
C SER A 11 12.34 5.88 1.24
N ARG A 12 12.94 4.74 1.56
CA ARG A 12 12.23 3.50 1.86
C ARG A 12 12.02 3.44 3.36
N ARG A 13 10.77 3.53 3.82
CA ARG A 13 10.44 3.28 5.22
C ARG A 13 9.98 1.83 5.38
N SER A 14 10.74 1.02 6.11
CA SER A 14 10.34 -0.33 6.50
C SER A 14 9.62 -0.26 7.85
N GLY A 15 8.38 -0.73 7.90
CA GLY A 15 7.64 -0.98 9.13
C GLY A 15 7.47 -2.49 9.37
N HIS A 16 6.94 -2.85 10.54
CA HIS A 16 6.69 -4.25 10.90
C HIS A 16 5.79 -4.99 9.88
N PHE A 17 4.90 -4.25 9.22
CA PHE A 17 3.87 -4.79 8.32
C PHE A 17 4.20 -4.68 6.83
N GLY A 18 5.38 -4.14 6.47
CA GLY A 18 5.72 -3.94 5.07
C GLY A 18 6.63 -2.75 4.81
N VAL A 19 6.71 -2.37 3.54
CA VAL A 19 7.58 -1.28 3.07
C VAL A 19 6.73 -0.17 2.49
N VAL A 20 6.99 1.08 2.85
CA VAL A 20 6.38 2.26 2.25
C VAL A 20 7.40 2.96 1.35
N LYS A 21 6.98 3.31 0.13
CA LYS A 21 7.78 4.10 -0.82
C LYS A 21 6.96 5.24 -1.37
N ARG A 22 7.60 6.39 -1.60
CA ARG A 22 7.00 7.47 -2.40
C ARG A 22 6.97 7.03 -3.87
N CYS A 23 5.83 7.21 -4.52
CA CYS A 23 5.67 6.97 -5.95
C CYS A 23 5.03 8.17 -6.63
N ARG A 24 5.18 8.24 -7.95
CA ARG A 24 4.58 9.29 -8.80
C ARG A 24 3.64 8.63 -9.79
N GLU A 25 2.43 9.14 -9.90
CA GLU A 25 1.50 8.78 -10.95
C GLU A 25 1.94 9.41 -12.27
N ARG A 26 2.12 8.60 -13.32
CA ARG A 26 2.67 9.09 -14.59
C ARG A 26 1.70 9.98 -15.38
N SER A 27 0.39 9.73 -15.26
CA SER A 27 -0.64 10.48 -15.98
C SER A 27 -0.81 11.90 -15.45
N THR A 28 -0.82 12.06 -14.13
CA THR A 28 -1.08 13.36 -13.46
C THR A 28 0.19 14.04 -12.95
N GLY A 29 1.26 13.27 -12.75
CA GLY A 29 2.46 13.73 -12.08
C GLY A 29 2.35 13.83 -10.56
N ALA A 30 1.19 13.52 -9.97
CA ALA A 30 0.96 13.60 -8.52
C ALA A 30 1.77 12.56 -7.74
N PHE A 31 2.15 12.91 -6.52
CA PHE A 31 2.91 12.04 -5.62
C PHE A 31 1.98 11.31 -4.65
N TYR A 32 2.32 10.05 -4.39
CA TYR A 32 1.57 9.16 -3.51
C TYR A 32 2.53 8.33 -2.64
N ALA A 33 1.99 7.71 -1.60
CA ALA A 33 2.69 6.69 -0.82
C ALA A 33 2.17 5.31 -1.20
N ALA A 34 3.07 4.42 -1.64
CA ALA A 34 2.79 3.02 -1.88
C ALA A 34 3.24 2.17 -0.67
N LYS A 35 2.28 1.61 0.08
CA LYS A 35 2.53 0.66 1.18
C LYS A 35 2.40 -0.77 0.65
N PHE A 36 3.54 -1.47 0.57
CA PHE A 36 3.66 -2.86 0.13
C PHE A 36 3.49 -3.79 1.33
N VAL A 37 2.41 -4.56 1.35
CA VAL A 37 2.01 -5.45 2.43
C VAL A 37 2.09 -6.89 1.94
N LYS A 38 3.00 -7.69 2.52
CA LYS A 38 3.13 -9.10 2.17
C LYS A 38 2.01 -9.92 2.81
N VAL A 39 1.29 -10.68 1.99
CA VAL A 39 0.23 -11.59 2.44
C VAL A 39 0.78 -13.00 2.58
N ARG A 40 0.48 -13.66 3.70
CA ARG A 40 0.82 -15.07 3.93
C ARG A 40 0.12 -15.95 2.90
N ARG A 41 0.89 -16.81 2.23
CA ARG A 41 0.36 -17.79 1.27
C ARG A 41 -0.20 -19.06 1.93
N CYS A 42 0.36 -19.46 3.08
CA CYS A 42 -0.04 -20.62 3.86
C CYS A 42 0.04 -20.32 5.37
N ARG A 43 -0.83 -20.95 6.17
CA ARG A 43 -0.83 -20.80 7.65
C ARG A 43 0.51 -21.17 8.31
N SER A 44 1.27 -22.10 7.72
CA SER A 44 2.57 -22.53 8.24
C SER A 44 3.72 -21.54 7.95
N SER A 45 3.53 -20.56 7.06
CA SER A 45 4.56 -19.54 6.81
C SER A 45 4.58 -18.54 7.96
N ARG A 46 5.77 -18.19 8.48
CA ARG A 46 5.94 -17.16 9.52
C ARG A 46 6.04 -15.74 8.95
N LEU A 47 6.11 -15.57 7.63
CA LEU A 47 6.40 -14.31 6.96
C LEU A 47 5.14 -13.69 6.34
N GLY A 48 4.81 -12.47 6.72
CA GLY A 48 3.67 -11.69 6.19
C GLY A 48 2.43 -11.68 7.10
N LEU A 49 1.42 -10.93 6.67
CA LEU A 49 0.13 -10.77 7.36
C LEU A 49 -0.91 -11.78 6.87
N GLU A 50 -1.84 -12.16 7.73
CA GLU A 50 -3.02 -12.92 7.28
C GLU A 50 -3.87 -12.05 6.36
N ARG A 51 -4.45 -12.68 5.33
CA ARG A 51 -5.27 -11.98 4.34
C ARG A 51 -6.42 -11.21 4.99
N ALA A 52 -7.05 -11.79 6.02
CA ALA A 52 -8.13 -11.14 6.78
C ALA A 52 -7.66 -9.88 7.55
N GLN A 53 -6.40 -9.82 8.00
CA GLN A 53 -5.86 -8.60 8.61
C GLN A 53 -5.66 -7.50 7.57
N VAL A 54 -5.14 -7.85 6.40
CA VAL A 54 -4.95 -6.90 5.29
C VAL A 54 -6.29 -6.38 4.78
N GLU A 55 -7.29 -7.24 4.62
CA GLU A 55 -8.64 -6.86 4.21
C GLU A 55 -9.31 -5.93 5.23
N ARG A 56 -9.09 -6.15 6.53
CA ARG A 56 -9.55 -5.22 7.58
C ARG A 56 -8.88 -3.86 7.49
N GLU A 57 -7.55 -3.80 7.32
CA GLU A 57 -6.87 -2.51 7.12
C GLU A 57 -7.45 -1.74 5.92
N VAL A 58 -7.66 -2.45 4.80
CA VAL A 58 -8.25 -1.85 3.59
C VAL A 58 -9.66 -1.35 3.85
N ALA A 59 -10.50 -2.14 4.52
CA ALA A 59 -11.87 -1.75 4.83
C ALA A 59 -11.94 -0.49 5.69
N ILE A 60 -11.05 -0.36 6.67
CA ILE A 60 -10.93 0.84 7.51
C ILE A 60 -10.48 2.03 6.64
N LEU A 61 -9.41 1.87 5.87
CA LEU A 61 -8.87 2.95 5.03
C LEU A 61 -9.84 3.42 3.94
N ARG A 62 -10.78 2.56 3.49
CA ARG A 62 -11.85 2.91 2.56
C ARG A 62 -12.96 3.75 3.18
N GLN A 63 -13.16 3.65 4.50
CA GLN A 63 -14.21 4.37 5.23
C GLN A 63 -13.72 5.71 5.78
N LEU A 64 -12.41 5.93 5.79
CA LEU A 64 -11.80 7.17 6.27
C LEU A 64 -11.84 8.24 5.16
N ASP A 65 -12.68 9.25 5.37
CA ASP A 65 -12.73 10.46 4.55
C ASP A 65 -12.68 11.68 5.46
N HIS A 66 -11.46 12.15 5.74
CA HIS A 66 -11.21 13.26 6.65
C HIS A 66 -9.97 14.04 6.20
N PRO A 67 -9.99 15.39 6.21
CA PRO A 67 -8.90 16.22 5.66
C PRO A 67 -7.55 16.00 6.34
N ASN A 68 -7.53 15.54 7.60
CA ASN A 68 -6.31 15.26 8.35
C ASN A 68 -5.88 13.78 8.36
N ILE A 69 -6.54 12.92 7.58
CA ILE A 69 -6.26 11.48 7.51
C ILE A 69 -5.89 11.11 6.08
N MET A 70 -4.81 10.35 5.91
CA MET A 70 -4.38 9.88 4.59
C MET A 70 -5.48 9.01 3.96
N ARG A 71 -5.95 9.41 2.78
CA ARG A 71 -7.00 8.69 2.04
C ARG A 71 -6.42 7.59 1.17
N LEU A 72 -7.14 6.47 1.05
CA LEU A 72 -6.81 5.41 0.11
C LEU A 72 -7.25 5.81 -1.30
N HIS A 73 -6.28 6.16 -2.13
CA HIS A 73 -6.49 6.55 -3.52
C HIS A 73 -6.71 5.33 -4.42
N ASP A 74 -5.87 4.30 -4.28
CA ASP A 74 -5.89 3.12 -5.18
C ASP A 74 -5.36 1.87 -4.47
N LEU A 75 -5.67 0.69 -5.00
CA LEU A 75 -5.31 -0.60 -4.40
C LEU A 75 -4.96 -1.64 -5.47
N PHE A 76 -3.79 -2.26 -5.31
CA PHE A 76 -3.35 -3.37 -6.15
C PHE A 76 -3.19 -4.63 -5.30
N ALA A 77 -3.96 -5.67 -5.59
CA ALA A 77 -3.86 -6.94 -4.88
C ALA A 77 -3.33 -8.04 -5.80
N SER A 78 -2.40 -8.83 -5.27
CA SER A 78 -1.88 -10.05 -5.89
C SER A 78 -1.99 -11.21 -4.89
N ARG A 79 -1.69 -12.44 -5.34
CA ARG A 79 -1.74 -13.64 -4.47
C ARG A 79 -0.78 -13.58 -3.27
N ALA A 80 0.25 -12.74 -3.31
CA ALA A 80 1.33 -12.71 -2.31
C ALA A 80 1.55 -11.34 -1.68
N GLU A 81 1.01 -10.28 -2.27
CA GLU A 81 1.27 -8.91 -1.87
C GLU A 81 0.08 -8.03 -2.21
N VAL A 82 -0.23 -7.11 -1.30
CA VAL A 82 -1.19 -6.03 -1.50
C VAL A 82 -0.43 -4.71 -1.43
N VAL A 83 -0.65 -3.83 -2.41
CA VAL A 83 -0.06 -2.50 -2.47
C VAL A 83 -1.17 -1.48 -2.31
N LEU A 84 -1.08 -0.69 -1.24
CA LEU A 84 -2.01 0.40 -0.95
C LEU A 84 -1.41 1.71 -1.46
N ILE A 85 -2.15 2.46 -2.27
CA ILE A 85 -1.77 3.79 -2.73
C ILE A 85 -2.53 4.83 -1.90
N LEU A 86 -1.78 5.59 -1.11
CA LEU A 86 -2.30 6.61 -0.21
C LEU A 86 -1.94 8.00 -0.73
N GLU A 87 -2.84 8.96 -0.52
CA GLU A 87 -2.58 10.38 -0.81
C GLU A 87 -1.53 10.94 0.16
N LEU A 88 -0.68 11.84 -0.33
CA LEU A 88 0.39 12.52 0.40
C LEU A 88 0.06 13.98 0.68
#